data_AF-E2A2J4-F1
#
_entry.id   AF-E2A2J4-F1
#
_cell.length_a   1.000
_cell.length_b   1.000
_cell.length_c   1.000
_cell.angle_alpha   90.00
_cell.angle_beta   90.00
_cell.angle_gamma   90.00
#
_symmetry.space_group_name_H-M   'P 1'
#
loop_
_entity.id
_entity.type
_entity.pdbx_description
1 polymer ?
#
loop_
_entity_poly.entity_id
_entity_poly.type
_entity_poly.pdbx_seq_one_letter_code
_entity_poly.pdbx_strand_id
1 'polypeptide(L)' 'MCIGNRFALLEAKVVIFYLLARCELKPCAKTCHPLRLSKKNFAMLAEGGFWLKVQARNDVHTSVSTSVNGTVINGHI' A
#
# COMPACT_ATOMS: atom_id res chain seq x y z
N MET A 1 17.34 -9.46 -18.43
CA MET A 1 17.95 -9.25 -17.09
C MET A 1 17.74 -7.79 -16.69
N CYS A 2 17.15 -7.51 -15.53
CA CYS A 2 16.80 -6.15 -15.13
C CYS A 2 17.85 -5.56 -14.19
N ILE A 3 18.54 -4.49 -14.61
CA ILE A 3 19.57 -3.81 -13.80
C ILE A 3 18.99 -3.14 -12.56
N GLY A 4 17.73 -2.69 -12.63
CA GLY A 4 17.04 -2.01 -11.54
C GLY A 4 16.43 -2.93 -10.49
N ASN A 5 16.52 -4.26 -10.62
CA ASN A 5 15.80 -5.19 -9.73
C ASN A 5 16.18 -5.00 -8.25
N ARG A 6 17.47 -4.80 -7.96
CA ARG A 6 17.94 -4.60 -6.58
C ARG A 6 17.46 -3.26 -6.01
N PHE A 7 17.46 -2.21 -6.82
CA PHE A 7 16.96 -0.90 -6.43
C PHE A 7 15.46 -0.94 -6.16
N ALA A 8 14.67 -1.49 -7.09
CA ALA A 8 13.22 -1.63 -6.95
C ALA A 8 12.83 -2.44 -5.69
N LEU A 9 13.56 -3.51 -5.40
CA LEU A 9 13.33 -4.31 -4.18
C LEU A 9 13.64 -3.55 -2.90
N LEU A 10 14.70 -2.73 -2.87
CA LEU A 10 15.04 -1.92 -1.70
C LEU A 10 14.00 -0.82 -1.47
N GLU A 11 13.66 -0.06 -2.51
CA GLU A 11 12.64 0.97 -2.46
C GLU A 11 11.29 0.41 -1.99
N ALA A 12 10.84 -0.71 -2.57
CA ALA A 12 9.59 -1.35 -2.16
C ALA A 12 9.60 -1.76 -0.68
N LYS A 13 10.70 -2.37 -0.21
CA LYS A 13 10.83 -2.79 1.20
C LYS A 13 10.79 -1.60 2.15
N VAL A 14 11.50 -0.52 1.84
CA VAL A 14 11.55 0.68 2.66
C VAL A 14 10.17 1.33 2.72
N VAL A 15 9.51 1.52 1.57
CA VAL A 15 8.17 2.09 1.50
C VAL A 15 7.15 1.24 2.28
N ILE A 16 7.16 -0.08 2.09
CA ILE A 16 6.25 -1.00 2.83
C ILE A 16 6.52 -0.94 4.33
N PHE A 17 7.78 -0.91 4.75
CA PHE A 17 8.14 -0.82 6.16
C PHE A 17 7.61 0.47 6.80
N TYR A 18 7.84 1.62 6.18
CA TYR A 18 7.33 2.90 6.70
C TYR A 18 5.80 2.97 6.65
N LEU A 19 5.17 2.41 5.62
CA LEU A 19 3.72 2.34 5.52
C LEU A 19 3.14 1.50 6.66
N LEU A 20 3.69 0.31 6.94
CA LEU A 20 3.23 -0.57 8.01
C LEU A 20 3.61 -0.08 9.42
N ALA A 21 4.67 0.71 9.55
CA ALA A 21 5.07 1.30 10.82
C ALA A 21 4.10 2.40 11.25
N ARG A 22 3.53 3.15 10.30
CA ARG A 22 2.72 4.36 10.58
C ARG A 22 1.23 4.16 10.32
N CYS A 23 0.87 3.21 9.46
CA CYS A 23 -0.49 2.99 9.03
C CYS A 23 -0.91 1.53 9.27
N GLU A 24 -2.16 1.36 9.71
CA GLU A 24 -2.89 0.11 9.59
C GLU A 24 -3.59 0.04 8.23
N LEU A 25 -3.28 -1.01 7.47
CA LEU A 25 -3.98 -1.35 6.24
C LEU A 25 -5.12 -2.32 6.58
N LYS A 26 -6.38 -1.90 6.35
CA LYS A 26 -7.56 -2.75 6.56
C LYS A 26 -8.24 -3.06 5.22
N PRO A 27 -8.76 -4.29 5.04
CA PRO A 27 -9.56 -4.60 3.86
C PRO A 27 -10.83 -3.75 3.85
N CYS A 28 -11.16 -3.18 2.69
CA CYS A 28 -12.41 -2.48 2.44
C CYS A 28 -13.45 -3.45 1.87
N ALA A 29 -14.74 -3.12 1.96
CA ALA A 29 -15.81 -3.89 1.32
C ALA A 29 -15.66 -4.01 -0.21
N LYS A 30 -14.85 -3.15 -0.83
CA LYS A 30 -14.51 -3.17 -2.27
C LYS A 30 -13.23 -3.96 -2.58
N THR A 31 -12.50 -4.42 -1.56
CA THR A 31 -11.26 -5.19 -1.75
C THR A 31 -11.63 -6.56 -2.31
N CYS A 32 -11.15 -6.89 -3.51
CA CYS A 32 -11.29 -8.22 -4.09
C CYS A 32 -10.45 -9.20 -3.26
N HIS A 33 -11.12 -10.00 -2.42
CA HIS A 33 -10.51 -11.08 -1.65
C HIS A 33 -11.18 -12.40 -2.05
N PRO A 34 -10.48 -13.37 -2.66
CA PRO A 34 -9.05 -13.40 -3.01
C PRO A 34 -8.68 -12.48 -4.18
N LEU A 35 -7.44 -11.97 -4.19
CA LEU A 35 -6.93 -11.08 -5.24
C LEU A 35 -7.06 -11.74 -6.62
N ARG A 36 -8.00 -11.27 -7.45
CA ARG A 36 -8.11 -11.67 -8.85
C ARG A 36 -7.42 -10.63 -9.71
N LEU A 37 -6.52 -11.07 -10.58
CA LEU A 37 -5.88 -10.20 -11.57
C LEU A 37 -6.78 -10.07 -12.79
N SER A 38 -7.00 -8.84 -13.25
CA SER A 38 -7.76 -8.56 -14.47
C SER A 38 -7.00 -9.10 -15.67
N LYS A 39 -7.64 -9.99 -16.44
CA LYS A 39 -7.09 -10.55 -17.68
C LYS A 39 -7.19 -9.58 -18.87
N LYS A 40 -7.85 -8.44 -18.69
CA LYS A 40 -8.14 -7.48 -19.76
C LYS A 40 -6.98 -6.51 -20.03
N ASN A 41 -6.09 -6.33 -19.05
CA ASN A 41 -5.06 -5.31 -19.10
C ASN A 41 -3.68 -5.99 -19.12
N PHE A 42 -2.78 -5.47 -19.96
CA PHE A 42 -1.38 -5.91 -19.97
C PHE A 42 -0.66 -5.55 -18.66
N ALA A 43 -1.12 -4.50 -17.97
CA ALA A 43 -0.68 -4.15 -16.64
C ALA A 43 -1.29 -5.09 -15.59
N MET A 44 -0.48 -5.51 -14.62
CA MET A 44 -0.87 -6.36 -13.50
C MET A 44 -1.77 -5.59 -12.51
N LEU A 45 -3.06 -5.51 -12.84
CA LEU A 45 -4.08 -4.82 -12.03
C LEU A 45 -5.04 -5.84 -11.44
N ALA A 46 -5.51 -5.58 -10.22
CA ALA A 46 -6.62 -6.33 -9.64
C ALA A 46 -7.92 -6.10 -10.42
N GLU A 47 -8.80 -7.09 -10.44
CA GLU A 47 -10.15 -6.98 -10.99
C GLU A 47 -10.95 -5.98 -10.15
N GLY A 48 -11.23 -4.80 -10.75
CA GLY A 48 -11.86 -3.68 -10.05
C GLY A 48 -10.90 -2.73 -9.32
N GLY A 49 -9.58 -2.89 -9.47
CA GLY A 49 -8.57 -2.02 -8.85
C GLY A 49 -8.14 -2.44 -7.44
N PHE A 50 -7.12 -1.77 -6.89
CA PHE A 50 -6.64 -2.05 -5.53
C PHE A 50 -7.34 -1.14 -4.52
N TRP A 51 -8.24 -1.71 -3.73
CA TRP A 51 -8.92 -1.00 -2.66
C TRP A 51 -8.35 -1.42 -1.31
N LEU A 52 -7.84 -0.46 -0.53
CA LEU A 52 -7.38 -0.67 0.84
C LEU A 52 -7.77 0.54 1.69
N LYS A 53 -8.22 0.30 2.92
CA LYS A 53 -8.40 1.38 3.90
C LYS A 53 -7.07 1.62 4.58
N VAL A 54 -6.53 2.82 4.47
CA VAL A 54 -5.34 3.24 5.22
C VAL A 54 -5.79 4.05 6.43
N GLN A 55 -5.47 3.59 7.64
CA GLN A 55 -5.71 4.34 8.87
C GLN A 55 -4.39 4.58 9.59
N ALA A 56 -4.17 5.78 10.14
CA ALA A 56 -2.99 6.03 10.97
C ALA A 56 -3.02 5.13 12.22
N ARG A 57 -1.85 4.58 12.60
CA ARG A 57 -1.68 3.82 13.84
C ARG A 57 -1.48 4.80 15.00
N ASN A 58 -2.21 4.60 16.10
CA ASN A 58 -2.07 5.41 17.31
C ASN A 58 -0.80 5.07 18.12
N ASP A 59 -0.29 3.85 17.98
CA ASP A 59 0.98 3.41 18.56
C ASP A 59 2.14 3.88 17.67
N VAL A 60 2.44 5.19 17.75
CA VAL A 60 3.62 5.77 17.10
C VAL A 60 4.85 5.22 17.80
N HIS A 61 5.57 4.31 17.14
CA HIS A 61 6.93 4.00 17.55
C HIS A 61 7.78 5.26 17.35
N THR A 62 8.33 5.79 18.45
CA THR A 62 9.00 7.10 18.59
C THR A 62 10.13 7.35 17.56
N SER A 63 10.57 6.34 16.82
CA SER A 63 11.61 6.45 15.79
C SER A 63 11.18 7.12 14.47
N VAL A 64 9.87 7.40 14.24
CA VAL A 64 9.39 8.04 12.98
C VAL A 64 8.46 9.21 13.28
N SER A 65 9.03 10.32 13.76
CA SER A 65 8.32 11.57 14.01
C SER A 65 8.14 12.36 12.71
N THR A 66 6.95 12.29 12.11
CA THR A 66 6.43 13.37 11.24
C THR A 66 4.92 13.39 11.44
N SER A 67 4.38 14.57 11.68
CA SER A 67 2.95 14.84 11.83
C SER A 67 2.19 14.46 10.54
N VAL A 68 1.64 13.25 10.51
CA VAL A 68 0.66 12.89 9.47
C VAL A 68 -0.70 13.35 9.98
N ASN A 69 -1.08 14.58 9.65
CA ASN A 69 -2.45 15.06 9.83
C ASN A 69 -3.38 14.17 9.01
N GLY A 70 -4.17 13.35 9.70
CA GLY A 70 -5.07 12.36 9.12
C GLY A 70 -6.06 13.00 8.15
N THR A 71 -5.82 12.79 6.85
CA THR A 71 -6.86 12.89 5.83
C THR A 71 -7.14 11.48 5.34
N VAL A 72 -8.36 11.00 5.59
CA VAL A 72 -8.86 9.72 5.06
C VAL A 72 -8.94 9.84 3.54
N ILE A 73 -7.85 9.49 2.85
CA ILE A 73 -7.88 9.35 1.40
C ILE A 73 -8.32 7.91 1.08
N ASN A 74 -9.56 7.75 0.62
CA ASN A 74 -9.94 6.57 -0.14
C ASN A 74 -9.26 6.70 -1.51
N GLY A 75 -7.96 6.42 -1.56
CA GLY A 75 -7.14 6.57 -2.75
C GLY A 75 -7.48 5.51 -3.79
N HIS A 76 -7.91 5.96 -4.97
CA HIS A 76 -8.04 5.16 -6.19
C HIS A 76 -6.73 5.34 -6.97
N ILE A 77 -6.00 4.24 -7.22
CA ILE A 77 -4.89 4.19 -8.19
C ILE A 77 -5.28 3.34 -9.38
#